data_AF-A0A9E5FS94-F1
#
_entry.id   AF-A0A9E5FS94-F1
#
_cell.length_a   1.000
_cell.length_b   1.000
_cell.length_c   1.000
_cell.angle_alpha   90.00
_cell.angle_beta   90.00
_cell.angle_gamma   90.00
#
_symmetry.space_group_name_H-M   'P 1'
#
loop_
_entity.id
_entity.type
_entity.pdbx_description
1 polymer ?
#
loop_
_entity_poly.entity_id
_entity_poly.type
_entity_poly.pdbx_seq_one_letter_code
_entity_poly.pdbx_strand_id
1 'polypeptide(L)'
;HHGGGGQWQWSQWAGFMLGQMVIYPLMVFALVGLIFFVVRGQTLQLAQLPQLPMAGVVCGFFGVPFVVLAYLSGGGTALPHWTAPAWVAWTPLAGVVLAQLWAADGGAQGSAVVPGPSRVWARRARLWRWGVASAAALQAMLTLSLMVCMLIAGPTWLSSPPPSAQPNGQELQEPINPFADFYGWDQAGQRAQAWAEELKVPHLAVQNWTLASRLAWYARPLNVYVLAPGFDQFSIWSGELPVGADAVLLDWSQMAYALPLGPSQFAHCKALEQLAVQPSGVQGRVVAHFTLYHCQQWGGQPKPRRWGEP
;
A
#
# COMPACT_ATOMS: atom_id res chain seq x y z
N HIS A 1 -0.83 -2.54 14.25
CA HIS A 1 -1.54 -1.42 14.89
C HIS A 1 -1.97 -0.41 13.83
N HIS A 2 -3.24 -0.39 13.46
CA HIS A 2 -3.82 0.70 12.67
C HIS A 2 -4.25 1.82 13.62
N GLY A 3 -3.75 3.04 13.42
CA GLY A 3 -4.42 4.27 13.87
C GLY A 3 -4.54 4.54 15.38
N GLY A 4 -3.76 3.87 16.23
CA GLY A 4 -3.90 4.02 17.69
C GLY A 4 -3.57 5.41 18.27
N GLY A 5 -2.96 6.31 17.49
CA GLY A 5 -2.65 7.68 17.89
C GLY A 5 -1.67 7.79 19.07
N GLY A 6 -0.42 8.15 18.79
CA GLY A 6 0.56 8.51 19.82
C GLY A 6 0.53 10.01 20.14
N GLN A 7 1.27 10.42 21.17
CA GLN A 7 1.62 11.84 21.34
C GLN A 7 2.35 12.34 20.10
N TRP A 8 2.07 13.58 19.71
CA TRP A 8 2.67 14.18 18.53
C TRP A 8 4.19 14.34 18.69
N GLN A 9 4.95 13.85 17.72
CA GLN A 9 6.40 13.82 17.73
C GLN A 9 6.95 14.41 16.43
N TRP A 10 7.89 15.35 16.58
CA TRP A 10 8.56 15.98 15.45
C TRP A 10 9.32 14.98 14.57
N SER A 11 9.95 13.98 15.18
CA SER A 11 10.70 12.94 14.47
C SER A 11 9.82 12.15 13.50
N GLN A 12 8.57 11.84 13.89
CA GLN A 12 7.62 11.11 13.05
C GLN A 12 7.16 11.97 11.86
N TRP A 13 6.84 13.23 12.12
CA TRP A 13 6.49 14.19 11.08
C TRP A 13 7.65 14.41 10.09
N ALA A 14 8.87 14.59 10.60
CA ALA A 14 10.06 14.80 9.77
C ALA A 14 10.38 13.55 8.92
N GLY A 15 10.27 12.36 9.52
CA GLY A 15 10.41 11.09 8.79
C GLY A 15 9.37 10.93 7.70
N PHE A 16 8.11 11.32 7.97
CA PHE A 16 7.05 11.34 6.96
C PHE A 16 7.39 12.29 5.81
N MET A 17 7.79 13.54 6.08
CA MET A 17 8.14 14.52 5.05
C MET A 17 9.34 14.07 4.21
N LEU A 18 10.37 13.53 4.86
CA LEU A 18 11.52 12.97 4.16
C LEU A 18 11.07 11.82 3.24
N GLY A 19 10.19 10.96 3.72
CA GLY A 19 9.58 9.90 2.92
C GLY A 19 8.88 10.44 1.68
N GLN A 20 8.07 11.50 1.81
CA GLN A 20 7.41 12.14 0.66
C GLN A 20 8.44 12.67 -0.36
N MET A 21 9.51 13.30 0.10
CA MET A 21 10.55 13.84 -0.80
C MET A 21 11.32 12.75 -1.55
N VAL A 22 11.59 11.62 -0.89
CA VAL A 22 12.29 10.47 -1.49
C VAL A 22 11.39 9.71 -2.46
N ILE A 23 10.09 9.59 -2.18
CA ILE A 23 9.13 8.86 -3.02
C ILE A 23 8.71 9.69 -4.25
N TYR A 24 8.65 11.02 -4.11
CA TYR A 24 8.17 11.94 -5.16
C TYR A 24 9.21 13.01 -5.59
N PRO A 25 10.48 12.67 -5.87
CA PRO A 25 11.53 13.65 -6.18
C PRO A 25 11.19 14.57 -7.36
N LEU A 26 10.55 14.06 -8.41
CA LEU A 26 10.18 14.87 -9.57
C LEU A 26 9.17 15.98 -9.21
N MET A 27 8.25 15.69 -8.29
CA MET A 27 7.25 16.65 -7.83
C MET A 27 7.88 17.72 -6.92
N VAL A 28 8.87 17.35 -6.10
CA VAL A 28 9.65 18.31 -5.32
C VAL A 28 10.39 19.29 -6.23
N PHE A 29 11.01 18.80 -7.30
CA PHE A 29 11.67 19.66 -8.30
C PHE A 29 10.69 20.59 -9.00
N ALA A 30 9.48 20.13 -9.32
CA ALA A 30 8.44 20.98 -9.88
C ALA A 30 8.00 22.08 -8.90
N LEU A 31 7.87 21.77 -7.60
CA LEU A 31 7.55 22.77 -6.57
C LEU A 31 8.66 23.83 -6.43
N VAL A 32 9.93 23.42 -6.44
CA VAL A 32 11.07 24.36 -6.43
C VAL A 32 11.05 25.23 -7.69
N GLY A 33 10.74 24.65 -8.85
CA GLY A 33 10.56 25.37 -10.10
C GLY A 33 9.44 26.41 -10.06
N LEU A 34 8.32 26.07 -9.42
CA LEU A 34 7.19 26.98 -9.19
C LEU A 34 7.61 28.18 -8.32
N ILE A 35 8.29 27.91 -7.20
CA ILE A 35 8.82 28.96 -6.32
C ILE A 35 9.78 29.88 -7.08
N PHE A 36 10.63 29.33 -7.94
CA PHE A 36 11.55 30.11 -8.76
C PHE A 36 10.84 31.08 -9.70
N PHE A 37 9.77 30.66 -10.38
CA PHE A 37 8.96 31.54 -11.22
C PHE A 37 8.29 32.66 -10.42
N VAL A 38 7.72 32.33 -9.25
CA VAL A 38 7.04 33.29 -8.36
C VAL A 38 8.02 34.35 -7.84
N VAL A 39 9.16 33.93 -7.27
CA VAL A 39 10.17 34.85 -6.71
C VAL A 39 10.74 35.79 -7.78
N ARG A 40 10.78 35.36 -9.05
CA ARG A 40 11.29 36.17 -10.15
C ARG A 40 10.24 37.02 -10.86
N GLY A 41 8.98 36.98 -10.43
CA GLY A 41 7.89 37.70 -11.11
C GLY A 41 7.70 37.26 -12.56
N GLN A 42 8.15 36.05 -12.92
CA GLN A 42 7.94 35.49 -14.25
C GLN A 42 6.55 34.86 -14.29
N THR A 43 5.76 35.26 -15.28
CA THR A 43 4.42 34.70 -15.47
C THR A 43 4.56 33.26 -15.96
N LEU A 44 4.12 32.30 -15.14
CA LEU A 44 3.82 30.97 -15.67
C LEU A 44 2.78 31.14 -16.76
N GLN A 45 3.02 30.57 -17.94
CA GLN A 45 2.07 30.57 -19.05
C GLN A 45 0.93 29.59 -18.76
N LEU A 46 0.23 29.81 -17.63
CA LEU A 46 -0.92 29.03 -17.19
C LEU A 46 -2.11 29.18 -18.15
N ALA A 47 -2.08 30.19 -19.04
CA ALA A 47 -3.06 30.39 -20.10
C ALA A 47 -3.16 29.20 -21.07
N GLN A 48 -2.16 28.32 -21.11
CA GLN A 48 -2.21 27.06 -21.89
C GLN A 48 -2.92 25.91 -21.14
N LEU A 49 -3.29 26.09 -19.86
CA LEU A 49 -4.19 25.19 -19.14
C LEU A 49 -5.62 25.71 -19.31
N PRO A 50 -6.46 25.12 -20.19
CA PRO A 50 -7.82 25.59 -20.46
C PRO A 50 -8.78 25.53 -19.25
N GLN A 51 -8.28 25.18 -18.06
CA GLN A 51 -9.02 24.81 -16.85
C GLN A 51 -8.49 25.54 -15.58
N LEU A 52 -7.83 26.69 -15.73
CA LEU A 52 -7.20 27.46 -14.63
C LEU A 52 -8.01 27.59 -13.32
N PRO A 53 -9.32 27.90 -13.31
CA PRO A 53 -10.11 27.92 -12.08
C PRO A 53 -10.24 26.52 -11.44
N MET A 54 -10.31 25.46 -12.24
CA MET A 54 -10.30 24.08 -11.72
C MET A 54 -8.93 23.70 -11.17
N ALA A 55 -7.82 24.19 -11.71
CA ALA A 55 -6.50 23.91 -11.17
C ALA A 55 -6.33 24.45 -9.73
N GLY A 56 -6.85 25.66 -9.46
CA GLY A 56 -6.86 26.23 -8.10
C GLY A 56 -7.75 25.43 -7.14
N VAL A 57 -8.93 25.02 -7.58
CA VAL A 57 -9.85 24.17 -6.81
C VAL A 57 -9.24 22.80 -6.52
N VAL A 58 -8.62 22.15 -7.50
CA VAL A 58 -7.93 20.87 -7.35
C VAL A 58 -6.74 21.02 -6.40
N CYS A 59 -5.95 22.10 -6.53
CA CYS A 59 -4.83 22.34 -5.62
C CYS A 59 -5.28 22.55 -4.17
N GLY A 60 -6.36 23.31 -3.95
CA GLY A 60 -6.94 23.51 -2.61
C GLY A 60 -7.58 22.23 -2.04
N PHE A 61 -8.40 21.55 -2.85
CA PHE A 61 -9.12 20.34 -2.46
C PHE A 61 -8.18 19.21 -2.05
N PHE A 62 -7.05 19.02 -2.75
CA PHE A 62 -6.06 18.01 -2.39
C PHE A 62 -4.98 18.52 -1.42
N GLY A 63 -4.76 19.84 -1.37
CA GLY A 63 -3.79 20.45 -0.45
C GLY A 63 -4.23 20.45 1.01
N VAL A 64 -5.51 20.70 1.28
CA VAL A 64 -6.03 20.66 2.67
C VAL A 64 -5.88 19.25 3.28
N PRO A 65 -6.34 18.16 2.64
CA PRO A 65 -6.08 16.80 3.11
C PRO A 65 -4.59 16.51 3.24
N PHE A 66 -3.75 16.94 2.30
CA PHE A 66 -2.31 16.74 2.40
C PHE A 66 -1.73 17.36 3.68
N VAL A 67 -2.07 18.62 3.98
CA VAL A 67 -1.59 19.32 5.19
C VAL A 67 -2.12 18.69 6.46
N VAL A 68 -3.38 18.24 6.47
CA VAL A 68 -3.95 17.53 7.61
C VAL A 68 -3.23 16.20 7.85
N LEU A 69 -3.06 15.39 6.79
CA LEU A 69 -2.36 14.10 6.88
C LEU A 69 -0.89 14.27 7.27
N ALA A 70 -0.23 15.27 6.71
CA ALA A 70 1.10 15.71 7.12
C ALA A 70 1.15 15.97 8.63
N TYR A 71 0.24 16.79 9.17
CA TYR A 71 0.20 17.07 10.61
C TYR A 71 -0.07 15.80 11.44
N LEU A 72 -1.06 14.99 11.05
CA LEU A 72 -1.45 13.75 11.72
C LEU A 72 -0.34 12.68 11.71
N SER A 73 0.58 12.74 10.74
CA SER A 73 1.76 11.86 10.70
C SER A 73 2.66 12.02 11.93
N GLY A 74 2.68 13.22 12.56
CA GLY A 74 3.41 13.42 13.80
C GLY A 74 2.85 12.63 14.98
N GLY A 75 1.56 12.25 14.95
CA GLY A 75 0.95 11.33 15.92
C GLY A 75 1.01 9.86 15.51
N GLY A 76 1.71 9.52 14.41
CA GLY A 76 1.87 8.14 13.94
C GLY A 76 0.64 7.54 13.27
N THR A 77 -0.35 8.36 12.89
CA THR A 77 -1.65 7.89 12.38
C THR A 77 -1.78 7.95 10.86
N ALA A 78 -1.03 8.84 10.19
CA ALA A 78 -1.08 8.98 8.74
C ALA A 78 -0.03 8.09 8.06
N LEU A 79 -0.49 7.23 7.13
CA LEU A 79 0.40 6.41 6.32
C LEU A 79 0.94 7.24 5.13
N PRO A 80 2.22 7.06 4.73
CA PRO A 80 2.83 7.84 3.66
C PRO A 80 2.11 7.79 2.31
N HIS A 81 1.36 6.72 2.03
CA HIS A 81 0.62 6.59 0.77
C HIS A 81 -0.71 7.36 0.75
N TRP A 82 -1.21 7.84 1.90
CA TRP A 82 -2.49 8.58 1.95
C TRP A 82 -2.42 9.95 1.26
N THR A 83 -1.22 10.48 1.05
CA THR A 83 -0.97 11.70 0.28
C THR A 83 -0.83 11.46 -1.21
N ALA A 84 -0.80 10.20 -1.68
CA ALA A 84 -0.64 9.87 -3.09
C ALA A 84 -1.69 10.54 -4.00
N PRO A 85 -2.99 10.65 -3.62
CA PRO A 85 -3.98 11.36 -4.44
C PRO A 85 -3.61 12.83 -4.69
N ALA A 86 -3.02 13.51 -3.72
CA ALA A 86 -2.59 14.88 -3.88
C ALA A 86 -1.44 15.01 -4.89
N TRP A 87 -0.45 14.11 -4.81
CA TRP A 87 0.64 14.07 -5.79
C TRP A 87 0.15 13.79 -7.20
N VAL A 88 -0.79 12.85 -7.36
CA VAL A 88 -1.41 12.55 -8.67
C VAL A 88 -2.16 13.78 -9.20
N ALA A 89 -2.97 14.41 -8.36
CA ALA A 89 -3.74 15.60 -8.73
C ALA A 89 -2.86 16.79 -9.15
N TRP A 90 -1.67 16.94 -8.53
CA TRP A 90 -0.72 18.00 -8.86
C TRP A 90 0.22 17.69 -10.02
N THR A 91 0.24 16.44 -10.49
CA THR A 91 1.14 16.00 -11.58
C THR A 91 0.99 16.82 -12.87
N PRO A 92 -0.21 17.18 -13.34
CA PRO A 92 -0.36 18.01 -14.54
C PRO A 92 0.26 19.41 -14.37
N LEU A 93 0.08 20.05 -13.20
CA LEU A 93 0.66 21.35 -12.90
C LEU A 93 2.20 21.24 -12.86
N ALA A 94 2.71 20.21 -12.20
CA ALA A 94 4.14 19.92 -12.16
C ALA A 94 4.72 19.74 -13.58
N GLY A 95 4.00 19.04 -14.46
CA GLY A 95 4.36 18.87 -15.87
C GLY A 95 4.48 20.19 -16.63
N VAL A 96 3.54 21.11 -16.46
CA VAL A 96 3.59 22.44 -17.09
C VAL A 96 4.78 23.26 -16.58
N VAL A 97 5.02 23.27 -15.26
CA VAL A 97 6.16 23.96 -14.67
C VAL A 97 7.47 23.41 -15.23
N LEU A 98 7.63 22.08 -15.26
CA LEU A 98 8.82 21.43 -15.79
C LEU A 98 8.99 21.69 -17.30
N ALA A 99 7.91 21.65 -18.08
CA ALA A 99 7.94 21.93 -19.51
C ALA A 99 8.33 23.38 -19.81
N GLN A 100 7.79 24.35 -19.07
CA GLN A 100 8.15 25.76 -19.23
C GLN A 100 9.59 26.04 -18.78
N LEU A 101 10.06 25.41 -17.71
CA LEU A 101 11.47 25.51 -17.31
C LEU A 101 12.40 24.86 -18.34
N TRP A 102 11.94 23.79 -18.99
CA TRP A 102 12.67 23.15 -20.07
C TRP A 102 12.74 24.04 -21.32
N ALA A 103 11.61 24.67 -21.67
CA ALA A 103 11.42 25.48 -22.87
C ALA A 103 11.94 26.92 -22.76
N ALA A 104 11.91 27.54 -21.57
CA ALA A 104 12.40 28.90 -21.33
C ALA A 104 13.86 29.08 -21.81
N ASP A 105 14.61 27.99 -21.88
CA ASP A 105 16.01 27.90 -22.31
C ASP A 105 16.25 27.34 -23.73
N GLY A 106 15.21 26.88 -24.42
CA GLY A 106 15.29 26.53 -25.85
C GLY A 106 14.88 27.75 -26.65
N GLY A 107 15.87 28.56 -27.06
CA GLY A 107 15.65 29.89 -27.64
C GLY A 107 14.37 30.02 -28.46
N ALA A 108 13.51 30.96 -28.06
CA ALA A 108 12.48 31.47 -28.93
C ALA A 108 13.16 31.98 -30.21
N GLN A 109 13.19 31.14 -31.24
CA GLN A 109 13.36 31.56 -32.62
C GLN A 109 12.10 32.34 -32.97
N GLY A 110 12.12 33.64 -32.68
CA GLY A 110 10.94 34.49 -32.79
C GLY A 110 11.26 35.92 -32.38
N SER A 111 12.06 36.58 -33.21
CA SER A 111 11.91 38.02 -33.49
C SER A 111 11.99 38.99 -32.31
N ALA A 112 13.20 39.24 -31.80
CA ALA A 112 13.68 40.58 -31.42
C ALA A 112 15.12 40.48 -30.90
N VAL A 113 15.95 41.47 -31.21
CA VAL A 113 17.31 41.62 -30.72
C VAL A 113 17.29 41.78 -29.19
N VAL A 114 17.40 40.66 -28.46
CA VAL A 114 17.62 40.64 -27.01
C VAL A 114 19.06 40.20 -26.77
N PRO A 115 19.82 40.82 -25.84
CA PRO A 115 21.18 40.39 -25.53
C PRO A 115 21.15 38.92 -25.14
N GLY A 116 21.98 38.10 -25.79
CA GLY A 116 22.04 36.67 -25.55
C GLY A 116 22.19 36.36 -24.04
N PRO A 117 21.67 35.21 -23.58
CA PRO A 117 21.68 34.90 -22.17
C PRO A 117 23.09 34.99 -21.60
N SER A 118 23.25 35.73 -20.50
CA SER A 118 24.54 35.85 -19.83
C SER A 118 25.12 34.45 -19.56
N ARG A 119 26.45 34.29 -19.60
CA ARG A 119 27.11 32.99 -19.34
C ARG A 119 26.65 32.33 -18.03
N VAL A 120 26.22 33.14 -17.06
CA VAL A 120 25.65 32.70 -15.78
C VAL A 120 24.29 32.02 -15.96
N TRP A 121 23.45 32.54 -16.86
CA TRP A 121 22.12 32.00 -17.12
C TRP A 121 22.20 30.67 -17.87
N ALA A 122 23.02 30.58 -18.93
CA ALA A 122 23.26 29.33 -19.65
C ALA A 122 23.83 28.21 -18.75
N ARG A 123 24.64 28.56 -17.73
CA ARG A 123 25.13 27.60 -16.72
C ARG A 123 24.02 27.15 -15.77
N ARG A 124 23.18 28.06 -15.27
CA ARG A 124 22.06 27.74 -14.36
C ARG A 124 20.98 26.90 -15.03
N ALA A 125 20.62 27.25 -16.26
CA ALA A 125 19.75 26.49 -17.16
C ALA A 125 20.19 25.04 -17.32
N ARG A 126 21.48 24.85 -17.64
CA ARG A 126 22.09 23.54 -17.78
C ARG A 126 21.99 22.76 -16.48
N LEU A 127 22.43 23.35 -15.36
CA LEU A 127 22.35 22.70 -14.04
C LEU A 127 20.91 22.28 -13.68
N TRP A 128 19.91 23.10 -14.00
CA TRP A 128 18.51 22.78 -13.77
C TRP A 128 18.03 21.60 -14.63
N ARG A 129 18.35 21.57 -15.93
CA ARG A 129 18.02 20.44 -16.81
C ARG A 129 18.65 19.14 -16.33
N TRP A 130 19.91 19.19 -15.89
CA TRP A 130 20.56 18.04 -15.26
C TRP A 130 19.81 17.63 -13.98
N GLY A 131 19.42 18.59 -13.13
CA GLY A 131 18.63 18.31 -11.93
C GLY A 131 17.29 17.61 -12.23
N VAL A 132 16.51 18.12 -13.18
CA VAL A 132 15.23 17.53 -13.60
C VAL A 132 15.44 16.14 -14.21
N ALA A 133 16.42 15.99 -15.10
CA ALA A 133 16.74 14.70 -15.72
C ALA A 133 17.20 13.68 -14.66
N SER A 134 18.02 14.09 -13.70
CA SER A 134 18.44 13.26 -12.57
C SER A 134 17.27 12.88 -11.67
N ALA A 135 16.35 13.80 -11.37
CA ALA A 135 15.17 13.52 -10.56
C ALA A 135 14.20 12.57 -11.29
N ALA A 136 14.02 12.74 -12.60
CA ALA A 136 13.22 11.83 -13.42
C ALA A 136 13.85 10.43 -13.51
N ALA A 137 15.17 10.36 -13.72
CA ALA A 137 15.90 9.09 -13.72
C ALA A 137 15.83 8.39 -12.35
N LEU A 138 15.98 9.14 -11.26
CA LEU A 138 15.83 8.63 -9.89
C LEU A 138 14.41 8.12 -9.65
N GLN A 139 13.38 8.88 -10.03
CA GLN A 139 11.98 8.43 -9.92
C GLN A 139 11.74 7.14 -10.71
N ALA A 140 12.20 7.09 -11.96
CA ALA A 140 12.05 5.90 -12.81
C ALA A 140 12.76 4.69 -12.19
N MET A 141 13.99 4.88 -11.69
CA MET A 141 14.74 3.85 -10.99
C MET A 141 14.00 3.37 -9.75
N LEU A 142 13.51 4.26 -8.88
CA LEU A 142 12.77 3.88 -7.67
C LEU A 142 11.50 3.10 -7.99
N THR A 143 10.72 3.54 -8.99
CA THR A 143 9.51 2.85 -9.44
C THR A 143 9.83 1.45 -10.00
N LEU A 144 10.86 1.35 -10.85
CA LEU A 144 11.31 0.06 -11.39
C LEU A 144 11.84 -0.85 -10.28
N SER A 145 12.62 -0.33 -9.34
CA SER A 145 13.12 -1.09 -8.19
C SER A 145 11.97 -1.61 -7.32
N LEU A 146 10.94 -0.81 -7.06
CA LEU A 146 9.75 -1.25 -6.33
C LEU A 146 9.01 -2.36 -7.09
N MET A 147 8.82 -2.20 -8.41
CA MET A 147 8.20 -3.23 -9.24
C MET A 147 9.00 -4.55 -9.20
N VAL A 148 10.32 -4.47 -9.33
CA VAL A 148 11.20 -5.64 -9.21
C VAL A 148 11.06 -6.28 -7.83
N CYS A 149 11.06 -5.49 -6.75
CA CYS A 149 10.84 -6.01 -5.40
C CYS A 149 9.47 -6.71 -5.28
N MET A 150 8.41 -6.13 -5.82
CA MET A 150 7.08 -6.74 -5.85
C MET A 150 7.00 -8.01 -6.70
N LEU A 151 7.88 -8.19 -7.68
CA LEU A 151 7.95 -9.41 -8.52
C LEU A 151 8.75 -10.53 -7.85
N ILE A 152 9.77 -10.21 -7.05
CA ILE A 152 10.65 -11.19 -6.40
C ILE A 152 10.39 -11.39 -4.89
N ALA A 153 9.29 -10.84 -4.38
CA ALA A 153 8.95 -10.77 -2.96
C ALA A 153 10.01 -10.10 -2.08
N GLY A 154 10.64 -9.07 -2.62
CA GLY A 154 11.71 -8.28 -2.01
C GLY A 154 13.00 -9.06 -1.78
N PRO A 155 14.12 -8.37 -1.56
CA PRO A 155 15.33 -9.02 -1.07
C PRO A 155 15.13 -9.66 0.33
N THR A 156 15.88 -10.72 0.63
CA THR A 156 15.73 -11.50 1.87
C THR A 156 16.05 -10.71 3.14
N TRP A 157 16.91 -9.70 3.07
CA TRP A 157 17.27 -8.85 4.20
C TRP A 157 16.17 -7.86 4.62
N LEU A 158 15.10 -7.71 3.83
CA LEU A 158 13.92 -6.94 4.23
C LEU A 158 12.96 -7.75 5.12
N SER A 159 13.11 -9.08 5.17
CA SER A 159 12.27 -9.90 6.03
C SER A 159 12.69 -9.71 7.49
N SER A 160 11.71 -9.51 8.37
CA SER A 160 11.97 -9.42 9.82
C SER A 160 11.87 -10.81 10.45
N PRO A 161 12.67 -11.10 11.50
CA PRO A 161 12.54 -12.36 12.23
C PRO A 161 11.11 -12.52 12.76
N PRO A 162 10.61 -13.76 12.88
CA PRO A 162 9.29 -14.00 13.44
C PRO A 162 9.18 -13.43 14.86
N PRO A 163 8.01 -12.92 15.27
CA PRO A 163 7.76 -12.62 16.68
C PRO A 163 8.04 -13.88 17.53
N SER A 164 8.55 -13.71 18.74
CA SER A 164 9.12 -14.78 19.57
C SER A 164 8.34 -16.11 19.57
N ALA A 165 9.06 -17.20 19.32
CA ALA A 165 8.58 -18.57 19.37
C ALA A 165 7.90 -18.92 20.71
N GLN A 166 6.90 -19.80 20.65
CA GLN A 166 6.26 -20.35 21.83
C GLN A 166 7.24 -21.13 22.74
N PRO A 167 6.94 -21.27 24.04
CA PRO A 167 7.69 -22.12 24.97
C PRO A 167 7.66 -23.63 24.62
N ASN A 168 6.87 -24.03 23.61
CA ASN A 168 6.52 -25.42 23.34
C ASN A 168 7.16 -25.96 22.04
N GLY A 169 8.11 -25.26 21.44
CA GLY A 169 8.98 -25.81 20.39
C GLY A 169 8.33 -26.08 19.03
N GLN A 170 7.14 -25.53 18.72
CA GLN A 170 6.60 -25.55 17.36
C GLN A 170 7.12 -24.35 16.55
N GLU A 171 8.18 -24.63 15.80
CA GLU A 171 8.86 -23.78 14.82
C GLU A 171 7.96 -23.59 13.57
N LEU A 172 6.99 -22.67 13.61
CA LEU A 172 6.09 -22.43 12.46
C LEU A 172 5.93 -20.97 12.06
N GLN A 173 6.67 -20.04 12.67
CA GLN A 173 6.58 -18.64 12.28
C GLN A 173 7.70 -18.31 11.30
N GLU A 174 7.30 -18.17 10.04
CA GLU A 174 8.17 -17.69 8.97
C GLU A 174 8.55 -16.22 9.21
N PRO A 175 9.69 -15.77 8.69
CA PRO A 175 10.03 -14.35 8.69
C PRO A 175 8.91 -13.51 8.08
N ILE A 176 8.61 -12.37 8.69
CA ILE A 176 7.63 -11.42 8.16
C ILE A 176 8.18 -10.82 6.87
N ASN A 177 7.48 -11.04 5.76
CA ASN A 177 7.84 -10.53 4.44
C ASN A 177 6.87 -9.41 4.01
N PRO A 178 7.35 -8.18 3.79
CA PRO A 178 6.50 -7.04 3.44
C PRO A 178 5.82 -7.15 2.06
N PHE A 179 6.24 -8.10 1.22
CA PHE A 179 5.68 -8.36 -0.10
C PHE A 179 4.84 -9.63 -0.17
N ALA A 180 4.72 -10.42 0.90
CA ALA A 180 3.99 -11.69 0.88
C ALA A 180 2.49 -11.52 0.52
N ASP A 181 1.93 -10.34 0.81
CA ASP A 181 0.57 -9.96 0.45
C ASP A 181 0.25 -10.07 -1.05
N PHE A 182 1.26 -10.01 -1.93
CA PHE A 182 1.07 -10.04 -3.39
C PHE A 182 0.97 -11.46 -3.98
N TYR A 183 1.12 -12.51 -3.17
CA TYR A 183 1.29 -13.87 -3.69
C TYR A 183 0.30 -14.88 -3.10
N GLY A 184 -0.12 -15.83 -3.93
CA GLY A 184 -0.80 -17.06 -3.52
C GLY A 184 -2.28 -16.94 -3.17
N TRP A 185 -2.84 -15.73 -3.07
CA TRP A 185 -4.26 -15.51 -2.77
C TRP A 185 -5.21 -16.09 -3.83
N ASP A 186 -4.77 -16.10 -5.10
CA ASP A 186 -5.48 -16.73 -6.22
C ASP A 186 -5.58 -18.25 -6.05
N GLN A 187 -4.45 -18.90 -5.77
CA GLN A 187 -4.38 -20.34 -5.53
C GLN A 187 -5.14 -20.72 -4.26
N ALA A 188 -4.93 -19.98 -3.17
CA ALA A 188 -5.62 -20.22 -1.91
C ALA A 188 -7.14 -20.07 -2.05
N GLY A 189 -7.61 -19.07 -2.80
CA GLY A 189 -9.04 -18.89 -3.11
C GLY A 189 -9.61 -20.08 -3.88
N GLN A 190 -8.95 -20.50 -4.97
CA GLN A 190 -9.38 -21.65 -5.77
C GLN A 190 -9.40 -22.96 -4.96
N ARG A 191 -8.38 -23.19 -4.13
CA ARG A 191 -8.33 -24.38 -3.26
C ARG A 191 -9.41 -24.33 -2.18
N ALA A 192 -9.68 -23.17 -1.59
CA ALA A 192 -10.78 -23.00 -0.65
C ALA A 192 -12.14 -23.30 -1.28
N GLN A 193 -12.37 -22.89 -2.54
CA GLN A 193 -13.58 -23.23 -3.29
C GLN A 193 -13.69 -24.73 -3.54
N ALA A 194 -12.61 -25.37 -3.99
CA ALA A 194 -12.60 -26.81 -4.24
C ALA A 194 -12.95 -27.61 -2.98
N TRP A 195 -12.38 -27.22 -1.82
CA TRP A 195 -12.72 -27.85 -0.54
C TRP A 195 -14.15 -27.57 -0.10
N ALA A 196 -14.65 -26.36 -0.29
CA ALA A 196 -16.03 -26.01 0.00
C ALA A 196 -17.02 -26.85 -0.83
N GLU A 197 -16.73 -27.06 -2.11
CA GLU A 197 -17.53 -27.93 -2.99
C GLU A 197 -17.46 -29.40 -2.58
N GLU A 198 -16.25 -29.91 -2.31
CA GLU A 198 -16.02 -31.31 -1.92
C GLU A 198 -16.72 -31.65 -0.59
N LEU A 199 -16.62 -30.76 0.39
CA LEU A 199 -17.22 -30.93 1.72
C LEU A 199 -18.71 -30.56 1.73
N LYS A 200 -19.23 -29.95 0.66
CA LYS A 200 -20.57 -29.36 0.58
C LYS A 200 -20.83 -28.31 1.66
N VAL A 201 -19.80 -27.51 1.94
CA VAL A 201 -19.79 -26.45 2.93
C VAL A 201 -19.74 -25.10 2.20
N PRO A 202 -20.85 -24.34 2.13
CA PRO A 202 -20.91 -23.12 1.33
C PRO A 202 -20.27 -21.90 2.02
N HIS A 203 -19.72 -22.05 3.22
CA HIS A 203 -19.16 -20.96 4.01
C HIS A 203 -17.63 -20.99 4.01
N LEU A 204 -17.03 -19.88 3.63
CA LEU A 204 -15.60 -19.63 3.86
C LEU A 204 -15.45 -18.72 5.08
N ALA A 205 -14.42 -18.94 5.89
CA ALA A 205 -14.20 -18.13 7.08
C ALA A 205 -12.74 -17.67 7.21
N VAL A 206 -12.55 -16.49 7.81
CA VAL A 206 -11.25 -15.96 8.22
C VAL A 206 -11.38 -15.27 9.57
N GLN A 207 -10.27 -15.11 10.29
CA GLN A 207 -10.27 -14.51 11.64
C GLN A 207 -9.98 -12.99 11.66
N ASN A 208 -9.79 -12.37 10.49
CA ASN A 208 -9.56 -10.93 10.35
C ASN A 208 -10.14 -10.38 9.05
N TRP A 209 -10.74 -9.20 9.10
CA TRP A 209 -11.36 -8.51 7.96
C TRP A 209 -10.39 -8.21 6.82
N THR A 210 -9.11 -7.96 7.11
CA THR A 210 -8.11 -7.67 6.06
C THR A 210 -7.90 -8.89 5.14
N LEU A 211 -7.95 -10.10 5.70
CA LEU A 211 -7.85 -11.35 4.97
C LEU A 211 -9.11 -11.63 4.14
N ALA A 212 -10.27 -11.21 4.65
CA ALA A 212 -11.57 -11.48 4.04
C ALA A 212 -11.69 -10.86 2.64
N SER A 213 -11.27 -9.60 2.49
CA SER A 213 -11.32 -8.87 1.21
C SER A 213 -10.61 -9.61 0.07
N ARG A 214 -9.43 -10.18 0.35
CA ARG A 214 -8.63 -10.90 -0.64
C ARG A 214 -9.22 -12.25 -0.95
N LEU A 215 -9.55 -13.03 0.08
CA LEU A 215 -10.17 -14.34 -0.10
C LEU A 215 -11.49 -14.22 -0.88
N ALA A 216 -12.33 -13.25 -0.53
CA ALA A 216 -13.62 -13.03 -1.19
C ALA A 216 -13.47 -12.68 -2.68
N TRP A 217 -12.41 -11.96 -3.06
CA TRP A 217 -12.15 -11.65 -4.47
C TRP A 217 -11.81 -12.89 -5.31
N TYR A 218 -10.98 -13.78 -4.75
CA TYR A 218 -10.47 -14.96 -5.44
C TYR A 218 -11.35 -16.20 -5.30
N ALA A 219 -12.22 -16.25 -4.29
CA ALA A 219 -13.13 -17.37 -4.04
C ALA A 219 -14.59 -17.13 -4.50
N ARG A 220 -14.82 -16.15 -5.38
CA ARG A 220 -16.17 -15.87 -5.91
C ARG A 220 -16.75 -17.08 -6.65
N PRO A 221 -18.03 -17.45 -6.40
CA PRO A 221 -19.05 -16.62 -5.76
C PRO A 221 -19.32 -16.93 -4.26
N LEU A 222 -18.46 -17.70 -3.57
CA LEU A 222 -18.70 -18.10 -2.19
C LEU A 222 -18.62 -16.91 -1.23
N ASN A 223 -19.52 -16.90 -0.24
CA ASN A 223 -19.50 -15.90 0.82
C ASN A 223 -18.36 -16.18 1.81
N VAL A 224 -17.65 -15.11 2.18
CA VAL A 224 -16.60 -15.15 3.20
C VAL A 224 -17.10 -14.46 4.46
N TYR A 225 -16.98 -15.14 5.60
CA TYR A 225 -17.40 -14.66 6.91
C TYR A 225 -16.18 -14.28 7.75
N VAL A 226 -16.29 -13.16 8.47
CA VAL A 226 -15.23 -12.67 9.36
C VAL A 226 -15.53 -13.09 10.78
N LEU A 227 -14.65 -13.91 11.36
CA LEU A 227 -14.73 -14.37 12.74
C LEU A 227 -14.00 -13.41 13.68
N ALA A 228 -14.39 -12.14 13.65
CA ALA A 228 -13.85 -11.10 14.53
C ALA A 228 -14.99 -10.30 15.19
N PRO A 229 -14.80 -9.79 16.42
CA PRO A 229 -15.79 -8.93 17.04
C PRO A 229 -15.84 -7.57 16.33
N GLY A 230 -17.03 -6.98 16.29
CA GLY A 230 -17.26 -5.64 15.77
C GLY A 230 -18.05 -5.65 14.46
N PHE A 231 -18.31 -4.45 13.94
CA PHE A 231 -19.01 -4.26 12.68
C PHE A 231 -18.01 -3.82 11.61
N ASP A 232 -17.95 -4.58 10.51
CA ASP A 232 -17.12 -4.27 9.35
C ASP A 232 -17.92 -4.40 8.04
N GLN A 233 -17.23 -4.25 6.91
CA GLN A 233 -17.85 -4.33 5.58
C GLN A 233 -18.48 -5.72 5.29
N PHE A 234 -17.88 -6.79 5.81
CA PHE A 234 -18.37 -8.16 5.64
C PHE A 234 -19.59 -8.45 6.51
N SER A 235 -19.76 -7.74 7.63
CA SER A 235 -21.02 -7.75 8.39
C SER A 235 -22.23 -7.32 7.53
N ILE A 236 -22.01 -6.48 6.51
CA ILE A 236 -23.06 -6.07 5.57
C ILE A 236 -23.21 -7.06 4.41
N TRP A 237 -22.10 -7.56 3.87
CA TRP A 237 -22.09 -8.37 2.66
C TRP A 237 -22.48 -9.84 2.90
N SER A 238 -21.86 -10.47 3.91
CA SER A 238 -22.07 -11.88 4.24
C SER A 238 -22.90 -12.04 5.51
N GLY A 239 -22.90 -11.04 6.39
CA GLY A 239 -23.47 -11.17 7.74
C GLY A 239 -22.60 -12.01 8.67
N GLU A 240 -23.19 -12.44 9.77
CA GLU A 240 -22.56 -13.34 10.74
C GLU A 240 -22.63 -14.79 10.27
N LEU A 241 -21.60 -15.59 10.58
CA LEU A 241 -21.64 -17.02 10.34
C LEU A 241 -22.75 -17.66 11.21
N PRO A 242 -23.72 -18.41 10.62
CA PRO A 242 -24.81 -18.97 11.40
C PRO A 242 -24.33 -19.94 12.50
N VAL A 243 -25.01 -19.95 13.64
CA VAL A 243 -24.74 -20.92 14.71
C VAL A 243 -25.01 -22.33 14.20
N GLY A 244 -24.10 -23.25 14.49
CA GLY A 244 -24.11 -24.63 14.02
C GLY A 244 -23.56 -24.82 12.61
N ALA A 245 -23.15 -23.74 11.91
CA ALA A 245 -22.59 -23.85 10.58
C ALA A 245 -21.19 -24.46 10.59
N ASP A 246 -20.90 -25.19 9.52
CA ASP A 246 -19.55 -25.61 9.15
C ASP A 246 -18.96 -24.58 8.18
N ALA A 247 -17.63 -24.45 8.19
CA ALA A 247 -16.90 -23.53 7.32
C ALA A 247 -15.52 -24.08 6.91
N VAL A 248 -15.07 -23.71 5.71
CA VAL A 248 -13.66 -23.81 5.34
C VAL A 248 -12.94 -22.57 5.84
N LEU A 249 -12.12 -22.75 6.89
CA LEU A 249 -11.35 -21.68 7.51
C LEU A 249 -9.98 -21.56 6.81
N LEU A 250 -9.60 -20.34 6.43
CA LEU A 250 -8.27 -20.03 5.89
C LEU A 250 -7.44 -19.29 6.94
N ASP A 251 -6.23 -19.80 7.18
CA ASP A 251 -5.17 -19.14 7.95
C ASP A 251 -3.97 -18.81 7.04
N TRP A 252 -3.33 -17.67 7.27
CA TRP A 252 -2.20 -17.19 6.46
C TRP A 252 -1.00 -16.91 7.37
N SER A 253 0.16 -17.52 7.09
CA SER A 253 1.31 -17.55 8.02
C SER A 253 1.82 -16.17 8.45
N GLN A 254 1.68 -15.16 7.59
CA GLN A 254 2.14 -13.79 7.84
C GLN A 254 1.17 -12.98 8.73
N MET A 255 -0.05 -13.48 8.94
CA MET A 255 -1.03 -12.98 9.90
C MET A 255 -1.80 -14.14 10.52
N ALA A 256 -1.06 -15.10 11.10
CA ALA A 256 -1.64 -16.31 11.63
C ALA A 256 -2.47 -16.07 12.90
N TYR A 257 -3.54 -16.85 13.06
CA TYR A 257 -4.38 -16.89 14.26
C TYR A 257 -4.45 -18.29 14.86
N ALA A 258 -4.59 -18.37 16.19
CA ALA A 258 -4.92 -19.63 16.84
C ALA A 258 -6.25 -20.14 16.30
N LEU A 259 -6.40 -21.46 16.15
CA LEU A 259 -7.66 -22.03 15.69
C LEU A 259 -8.80 -21.64 16.63
N PRO A 260 -9.96 -21.20 16.13
CA PRO A 260 -11.07 -20.74 16.95
C PRO A 260 -11.84 -21.96 17.47
N LEU A 261 -11.30 -22.62 18.49
CA LEU A 261 -11.86 -23.79 19.17
C LEU A 261 -12.33 -23.45 20.58
N GLY A 262 -13.52 -23.92 20.95
CA GLY A 262 -14.02 -23.81 22.33
C GLY A 262 -15.55 -23.70 22.45
N PRO A 263 -16.08 -23.53 23.67
CA PRO A 263 -17.51 -23.62 23.97
C PRO A 263 -18.43 -22.64 23.23
N SER A 264 -17.88 -21.61 22.59
CA SER A 264 -18.63 -20.63 21.78
C SER A 264 -17.97 -20.34 20.43
N GLN A 265 -17.03 -21.20 20.03
CA GLN A 265 -16.35 -21.14 18.72
C GLN A 265 -16.64 -22.46 17.99
N PHE A 266 -15.77 -22.95 17.10
CA PHE A 266 -15.99 -24.25 16.50
C PHE A 266 -15.76 -25.38 17.52
N ALA A 267 -16.52 -26.46 17.37
CA ALA A 267 -16.34 -27.68 18.16
C ALA A 267 -15.09 -28.47 17.70
N HIS A 268 -14.85 -28.50 16.39
CA HIS A 268 -13.72 -29.21 15.80
C HIS A 268 -13.18 -28.45 14.58
N CYS A 269 -11.87 -28.51 14.37
CA CYS A 269 -11.22 -28.03 13.15
C CYS A 269 -10.17 -29.07 12.72
N LYS A 270 -10.32 -29.59 11.51
CA LYS A 270 -9.39 -30.55 10.90
C LYS A 270 -8.60 -29.86 9.79
N ALA A 271 -7.27 -29.98 9.81
CA ALA A 271 -6.44 -29.50 8.70
C ALA A 271 -6.77 -30.27 7.41
N LEU A 272 -6.97 -29.53 6.32
CA LEU A 272 -7.27 -30.07 4.99
C LEU A 272 -6.02 -30.06 4.12
N GLU A 273 -5.40 -28.89 3.98
CA GLU A 273 -4.31 -28.65 3.05
C GLU A 273 -3.47 -27.49 3.54
N GLN A 274 -2.17 -27.53 3.23
CA GLN A 274 -1.25 -26.42 3.43
C GLN A 274 -0.54 -26.12 2.11
N LEU A 275 -0.63 -24.86 1.67
CA LEU A 275 -0.09 -24.37 0.42
C LEU A 275 1.14 -23.52 0.71
N ALA A 276 2.31 -23.94 0.23
CA ALA A 276 3.52 -23.13 0.27
C ALA A 276 3.58 -22.21 -0.95
N VAL A 277 3.70 -20.91 -0.72
CA VAL A 277 3.66 -19.90 -1.77
C VAL A 277 5.07 -19.49 -2.15
N GLN A 278 5.39 -19.56 -3.43
CA GLN A 278 6.66 -19.11 -3.99
C GLN A 278 6.44 -17.96 -4.98
N PRO A 279 7.28 -16.91 -4.96
CA PRO A 279 7.17 -15.82 -5.90
C PRO A 279 7.62 -16.25 -7.29
N SER A 280 6.94 -15.72 -8.31
CA SER A 280 7.25 -16.01 -9.71
C SER A 280 8.69 -15.61 -10.03
N GLY A 281 9.52 -16.59 -10.43
CA GLY A 281 10.91 -16.34 -10.83
C GLY A 281 11.98 -16.57 -9.76
N VAL A 282 11.62 -16.93 -8.51
CA VAL A 282 12.58 -17.36 -7.49
C VAL A 282 12.21 -18.74 -6.96
N GLN A 283 12.77 -19.78 -7.59
CA GLN A 283 12.51 -21.17 -7.20
C GLN A 283 13.00 -21.49 -5.80
N GLY A 284 12.21 -22.27 -5.05
CA GLY A 284 12.59 -22.78 -3.73
C GLY A 284 12.47 -21.77 -2.59
N ARG A 285 12.06 -20.53 -2.85
CA ARG A 285 11.82 -19.53 -1.81
C ARG A 285 10.36 -19.49 -1.45
N VAL A 286 10.02 -19.96 -0.24
CA VAL A 286 8.68 -19.80 0.32
C VAL A 286 8.55 -18.42 0.95
N VAL A 287 7.47 -17.71 0.63
CA VAL A 287 7.19 -16.35 1.15
C VAL A 287 6.04 -16.30 2.13
N ALA A 288 5.14 -17.29 2.05
CA ALA A 288 4.05 -17.49 2.99
C ALA A 288 3.50 -18.91 2.84
N HIS A 289 2.74 -19.34 3.84
CA HIS A 289 1.86 -20.50 3.75
C HIS A 289 0.41 -20.07 3.92
N PHE A 290 -0.48 -20.77 3.20
CA PHE A 290 -1.92 -20.77 3.48
C PHE A 290 -2.30 -22.14 4.00
N THR A 291 -2.99 -22.18 5.14
CA THR A 291 -3.51 -23.45 5.69
C THR A 291 -5.03 -23.39 5.68
N LEU A 292 -5.65 -24.43 5.11
CA LEU A 292 -7.10 -24.59 5.06
C LEU A 292 -7.53 -25.63 6.09
N TYR A 293 -8.61 -25.34 6.80
CA TYR A 293 -9.20 -26.22 7.80
C TYR A 293 -10.68 -26.40 7.53
N HIS A 294 -11.19 -27.60 7.77
CA HIS A 294 -12.62 -27.84 7.90
C HIS A 294 -13.00 -27.67 9.36
N CYS A 295 -13.72 -26.60 9.65
CA CYS A 295 -14.18 -26.26 10.98
C CYS A 295 -15.69 -26.46 11.10
N GLN A 296 -16.12 -27.10 12.18
CA GLN A 296 -17.48 -27.61 12.30
C GLN A 296 -18.19 -27.11 13.56
N GLN A 297 -19.50 -26.96 13.45
CA GLN A 297 -20.41 -26.56 14.53
C GLN A 297 -20.01 -25.22 15.19
N TRP A 298 -20.15 -24.13 14.44
CA TRP A 298 -19.87 -22.79 14.95
C TRP A 298 -20.75 -22.39 16.15
N GLY A 299 -20.12 -21.99 17.26
CA GLY A 299 -20.81 -21.61 18.50
C GLY A 299 -21.25 -20.14 18.61
N GLY A 300 -20.99 -19.30 17.60
CA GLY A 300 -21.57 -17.96 17.51
C GLY A 300 -20.80 -16.81 18.16
N GLN A 301 -19.64 -17.03 18.79
CA GLN A 301 -18.84 -15.96 19.38
C GLN A 301 -17.41 -15.90 18.85
N PRO A 302 -17.08 -14.94 17.97
CA PRO A 302 -15.71 -14.74 17.52
C PRO A 302 -14.83 -14.23 18.66
N LYS A 303 -13.70 -14.89 18.89
CA LYS A 303 -12.61 -14.43 19.79
C LYS A 303 -11.27 -14.77 19.13
N PRO A 304 -10.92 -14.10 18.03
CA PRO A 304 -9.69 -14.38 17.31
C PRO A 304 -8.49 -14.04 18.21
N ARG A 305 -7.50 -14.93 18.25
CA ARG A 305 -6.25 -14.72 18.99
C ARG A 305 -5.08 -14.83 18.02
N ARG A 306 -4.39 -13.73 17.78
CA ARG A 306 -3.23 -13.74 16.88
C ARG A 306 -2.07 -14.49 17.53
N TRP A 307 -1.32 -15.27 16.75
CA TRP A 307 -0.11 -15.89 17.30
C TRP A 307 0.92 -14.82 17.66
N GLY A 308 1.53 -14.95 18.84
CA GLY A 308 2.54 -14.01 19.35
C GLY A 308 2.00 -12.78 20.07
N GLU A 309 0.67 -12.62 20.15
CA GLU A 309 0.02 -11.66 21.06
C GLU A 309 -0.38 -12.39 22.35
N PRO A 310 -0.16 -11.80 23.55
CA PRO A 310 -0.55 -12.39 24.83
C PRO A 310 -2.07 -12.57 24.99
#